data_AF-A0A2X5NGP9-F1
#
_entry.id   AF-A0A2X5NGP9-F1
#
_cell.length_a   1.000
_cell.length_b   1.000
_cell.length_c   1.000
_cell.angle_alpha   90.00
_cell.angle_beta   90.00
_cell.angle_gamma   90.00
#
_symmetry.space_group_name_H-M   'P 1'
#
loop_
_entity.id
_entity.type
_entity.pdbx_description
1 polymer ?
#
loop_
_entity_poly.entity_id
_entity_poly.type
_entity_poly.pdbx_seq_one_letter_code
_entity_poly.pdbx_strand_id
1 'polypeptide(L)'
;MRERSTGEIYATLRRAGIEEFKAVICSRAAYLRNHLAAQFVKVYGPLVGEITHEQQIRLFEIIYRIKSGETRYLYSKVAKSLPGAPPWNALDQKIRDVLVDIFYQGVKDAPDLIRAAIKGKNALASHIRNDMNLMRYEDQRKRLRYLQ
;
A
#
# COMPACT_ATOMS: atom_id res chain seq x y z
N MET A 1 10.46 4.96 4.00
CA MET A 1 11.00 5.34 5.33
C MET A 1 10.56 6.72 5.82
N ARG A 2 10.14 7.65 4.95
CA ARG A 2 9.74 9.04 5.30
C ARG A 2 8.87 9.21 6.55
N GLU A 3 7.94 8.30 6.80
CA GLU A 3 6.98 8.38 7.92
C GLU A 3 7.19 7.28 8.96
N ARG A 4 8.28 6.52 8.84
CA ARG A 4 8.56 5.40 9.74
C ARG A 4 9.69 5.74 10.69
N SER A 5 9.47 5.42 11.95
CA SER A 5 10.46 5.48 13.01
C SER A 5 11.53 4.40 12.85
N THR A 6 12.66 4.60 13.53
CA THR A 6 13.74 3.61 13.62
C THR A 6 13.22 2.26 14.13
N GLY A 7 12.39 2.28 15.18
CA GLY A 7 11.82 1.07 15.79
C GLY A 7 10.90 0.30 14.85
N GLU A 8 10.04 1.00 14.11
CA GLU A 8 9.15 0.37 13.12
C GLU A 8 9.93 -0.28 11.98
N ILE A 9 10.97 0.39 11.49
CA ILE A 9 11.82 -0.14 10.42
C ILE A 9 12.54 -1.39 10.91
N TYR A 10 13.24 -1.31 12.04
CA TYR A 10 13.98 -2.42 12.61
C TYR A 10 13.06 -3.63 12.85
N ALA A 11 11.95 -3.44 13.56
CA ALA A 11 11.02 -4.51 13.89
C ALA A 11 10.40 -5.16 12.64
N THR A 12 10.08 -4.38 11.61
CA THR A 12 9.55 -4.89 10.34
C THR A 12 10.57 -5.77 9.62
N LEU A 13 11.82 -5.31 9.52
CA LEU A 13 12.89 -6.05 8.84
C LEU A 13 13.21 -7.36 9.59
N ARG A 14 13.33 -7.30 10.92
CA ARG A 14 13.55 -8.51 11.73
C ARG A 14 12.42 -9.52 11.60
N ARG A 15 11.15 -9.06 11.61
CA ARG A 15 9.98 -9.93 11.39
C ARG A 15 9.98 -10.57 10.00
N ALA A 16 10.54 -9.89 8.99
CA ALA A 16 10.72 -10.46 7.66
C ALA A 16 11.94 -11.39 7.56
N GLY A 17 12.62 -11.69 8.67
CA GLY A 17 13.79 -12.58 8.70
C GLY A 17 15.06 -11.94 8.15
N ILE A 18 15.12 -10.62 8.03
CA ILE A 18 16.33 -9.89 7.58
C ILE A 18 17.30 -9.78 8.74
N GLU A 19 18.56 -10.10 8.48
CA GLU A 19 19.65 -10.16 9.43
C GLU A 19 19.75 -8.89 10.27
N GLU A 20 20.12 -9.04 11.55
CA GLU A 20 20.07 -7.94 12.50
C GLU A 20 20.94 -6.75 12.08
N PHE A 21 22.16 -7.00 11.62
CA PHE A 21 23.05 -5.91 11.18
C PHE A 21 22.43 -5.12 10.01
N LYS A 22 21.79 -5.78 9.03
CA LYS A 22 21.07 -5.12 7.93
C LYS A 22 19.90 -4.30 8.46
N ALA A 23 19.15 -4.85 9.42
CA ALA A 23 18.03 -4.15 10.05
C ALA A 23 18.47 -2.89 10.81
N VAL A 24 19.58 -2.96 11.56
CA VAL A 24 20.18 -1.82 12.29
C VAL A 24 20.64 -0.73 11.32
N ILE A 25 21.30 -1.10 10.21
CA ILE A 25 21.73 -0.14 9.20
C ILE A 25 20.49 0.52 8.59
N CYS A 26 19.55 -0.26 8.06
CA CYS A 26 18.35 0.26 7.40
C CYS A 26 17.47 1.10 8.33
N SER A 27 17.42 0.83 9.63
CA SER A 27 16.65 1.65 10.58
C SER A 27 17.17 3.07 10.73
N ARG A 28 18.45 3.32 10.41
CA ARG A 28 19.03 4.69 10.35
C ARG A 28 18.47 5.52 9.19
N ALA A 29 17.78 4.90 8.23
CA ALA A 29 17.07 5.61 7.17
C ALA A 29 15.72 6.19 7.61
N ALA A 30 15.36 6.09 8.90
CA ALA A 30 14.13 6.66 9.46
C ALA A 30 13.96 8.13 9.06
N TYR A 31 12.75 8.47 8.64
CA TYR A 31 12.35 9.82 8.22
C TYR A 31 13.12 10.44 7.03
N LEU A 32 14.12 9.74 6.46
CA LEU A 32 14.84 10.24 5.29
C LEU A 32 13.94 10.27 4.06
N ARG A 33 14.16 11.30 3.23
CA ARG A 33 13.39 11.59 2.01
C ARG A 33 14.29 12.28 0.98
N ASN A 34 13.89 12.20 -0.29
CA ASN A 34 14.55 12.87 -1.41
C ASN A 34 16.07 12.62 -1.43
N HIS A 35 16.88 13.68 -1.54
CA HIS A 35 18.33 13.58 -1.64
C HIS A 35 18.98 12.83 -0.47
N LEU A 36 18.49 13.00 0.77
CA LEU A 36 19.03 12.29 1.94
C LEU A 36 18.80 10.78 1.85
N ALA A 37 17.64 10.36 1.36
CA ALA A 37 17.36 8.94 1.14
C ALA A 37 18.24 8.37 0.02
N ALA A 38 18.45 9.12 -1.07
CA ALA A 38 19.32 8.71 -2.16
C ALA A 38 20.79 8.56 -1.69
N GLN A 39 21.29 9.53 -0.92
CA GLN A 39 22.64 9.48 -0.35
C GLN A 39 22.80 8.31 0.62
N PHE A 40 21.79 8.07 1.46
CA PHE A 40 21.79 6.93 2.38
C PHE A 40 21.94 5.60 1.62
N VAL A 41 21.14 5.38 0.57
CA VAL A 41 21.22 4.16 -0.24
C VAL A 41 22.57 4.04 -0.94
N LYS A 42 23.12 5.15 -1.47
CA LYS A 42 24.45 5.15 -2.11
C LYS A 42 25.56 4.72 -1.15
N VAL A 43 25.53 5.17 0.09
CA VAL A 43 26.58 4.92 1.09
C VAL A 43 26.40 3.58 1.79
N TYR A 44 25.18 3.27 2.24
CA TYR A 44 24.90 2.10 3.08
C TYR A 44 24.34 0.91 2.30
N GLY A 45 23.79 1.10 1.10
CA GLY A 45 23.26 0.02 0.26
C GLY A 45 24.25 -1.12 0.02
N PRO A 46 25.52 -0.86 -0.36
CA PRO A 46 26.53 -1.91 -0.52
C PRO A 46 26.82 -2.69 0.77
N LEU A 47 26.68 -2.06 1.94
CA LEU A 47 26.88 -2.71 3.24
C LEU A 47 25.70 -3.59 3.64
N VAL A 48 24.49 -3.23 3.20
CA VAL A 48 23.27 -4.02 3.44
C VAL A 48 23.21 -5.22 2.48
N GLY A 49 23.64 -5.03 1.23
CA GLY A 49 23.52 -6.06 0.19
C GLY A 49 22.07 -6.37 -0.17
N GLU A 50 21.85 -7.52 -0.78
CA GLU A 50 20.51 -7.96 -1.20
C GLU A 50 19.77 -8.71 -0.08
N ILE A 51 18.44 -8.73 -0.21
CA ILE A 51 17.55 -9.57 0.58
C ILE A 51 17.00 -10.70 -0.31
N THR A 52 16.80 -11.86 0.29
CA THR A 52 16.31 -13.04 -0.44
C THR A 52 14.90 -12.83 -0.96
N HIS A 53 14.51 -13.59 -1.99
CA HIS A 53 13.14 -13.54 -2.51
C HIS A 53 12.10 -13.82 -1.42
N GLU A 54 12.39 -14.77 -0.53
CA GLU A 54 11.52 -15.08 0.61
C GLU A 54 11.39 -13.90 1.60
N GLN A 55 12.49 -13.18 1.88
CA GLN A 55 12.45 -11.96 2.69
C GLN A 55 11.63 -10.86 2.01
N GLN A 56 11.70 -10.73 0.67
CA GLN A 56 10.88 -9.79 -0.09
C GLN A 56 9.39 -10.13 0.02
N ILE A 57 9.00 -11.40 -0.12
CA ILE A 57 7.62 -11.87 0.05
C ILE A 57 7.13 -11.53 1.47
N ARG A 58 7.90 -11.87 2.51
CA ARG A 58 7.50 -11.56 3.89
C ARG A 58 7.35 -10.07 4.14
N LEU A 59 8.24 -9.24 3.60
CA LEU A 59 8.08 -7.79 3.67
C LEU A 59 6.79 -7.34 3.00
N PHE A 60 6.53 -7.84 1.80
CA PHE A 60 5.30 -7.53 1.07
C PHE A 60 4.06 -7.89 1.89
N GLU A 61 3.97 -9.10 2.43
CA GLU A 61 2.83 -9.57 3.22
C GLU A 61 2.60 -8.72 4.48
N ILE A 62 3.68 -8.36 5.20
CA ILE A 62 3.59 -7.50 6.38
C ILE A 62 3.00 -6.13 5.98
N ILE A 63 3.53 -5.50 4.92
CA ILE A 63 3.06 -4.17 4.52
C ILE A 63 1.64 -4.25 3.94
N TYR A 64 1.34 -5.27 3.14
CA TYR A 64 0.04 -5.47 2.54
C TYR A 64 -1.05 -5.64 3.60
N ARG A 65 -0.77 -6.40 4.68
CA ARG A 65 -1.70 -6.54 5.82
C ARG A 65 -2.00 -5.21 6.49
N ILE A 66 -0.97 -4.38 6.72
CA ILE A 66 -1.13 -3.04 7.30
C ILE A 66 -1.98 -2.17 6.37
N LYS A 67 -1.66 -2.13 5.07
CA LYS A 67 -2.37 -1.34 4.07
C LYS A 67 -3.82 -1.79 3.88
N SER A 68 -4.09 -3.09 3.97
CA SER A 68 -5.45 -3.65 3.97
C SER A 68 -6.25 -3.17 5.19
N GLY A 69 -5.64 -3.16 6.38
CA GLY A 69 -6.26 -2.63 7.59
C GLY A 69 -6.57 -1.12 7.50
N GLU A 70 -5.62 -0.32 7.03
CA GLU A 70 -5.80 1.12 6.79
C GLU A 70 -6.93 1.38 5.79
N THR A 71 -6.97 0.63 4.69
CA THR A 71 -8.02 0.72 3.67
C THR A 71 -9.39 0.41 4.24
N ARG A 72 -9.51 -0.68 5.01
CA ARG A 72 -10.76 -1.04 5.69
C ARG A 72 -11.22 0.06 6.66
N TYR A 73 -10.29 0.67 7.39
CA TYR A 73 -10.59 1.77 8.30
C TYR A 73 -11.13 2.98 7.55
N LEU A 74 -10.45 3.41 6.48
CA LEU A 74 -10.87 4.53 5.63
C LEU A 74 -12.23 4.27 4.98
N TYR A 75 -12.43 3.08 4.42
CA TYR A 75 -13.71 2.63 3.91
C TYR A 75 -14.81 2.80 4.96
N SER A 76 -14.60 2.24 6.15
CA SER A 76 -15.61 2.25 7.22
C SER A 76 -15.95 3.67 7.67
N LYS A 77 -14.98 4.60 7.63
CA LYS A 77 -15.20 6.01 7.95
C LYS A 77 -16.14 6.68 6.92
N VAL A 78 -15.93 6.43 5.63
CA VAL A 78 -16.78 6.99 4.55
C VAL A 78 -18.14 6.30 4.47
N ALA A 79 -18.18 4.98 4.65
CA ALA A 79 -19.42 4.20 4.60
C ALA A 79 -20.41 4.61 5.71
N LYS A 80 -19.92 5.00 6.89
CA LYS A 80 -20.76 5.49 8.00
C LYS A 80 -21.62 6.70 7.64
N SER A 81 -21.17 7.55 6.73
CA SER A 81 -21.91 8.74 6.29
C SER A 81 -22.83 8.47 5.10
N LEU A 82 -22.92 7.23 4.62
CA LEU A 82 -23.68 6.86 3.42
C LEU A 82 -24.78 5.85 3.77
N PRO A 83 -26.06 6.24 3.72
CA PRO A 83 -27.17 5.33 3.92
C PRO A 83 -27.10 4.14 2.95
N GLY A 84 -27.24 2.92 3.47
CA GLY A 84 -27.24 1.69 2.67
C GLY A 84 -25.85 1.19 2.23
N ALA A 85 -24.75 1.80 2.68
CA ALA A 85 -23.42 1.28 2.38
C ALA A 85 -23.21 -0.09 3.07
N PRO A 86 -22.76 -1.13 2.33
CA PRO A 86 -22.54 -2.44 2.92
C PRO A 86 -21.34 -2.42 3.89
N PRO A 87 -21.31 -3.28 4.92
CA PRO A 87 -20.11 -3.47 5.72
C PRO A 87 -18.96 -3.98 4.83
N TRP A 88 -17.71 -3.70 5.21
CA TRP A 88 -16.51 -4.06 4.43
C TRP A 88 -16.51 -5.53 3.97
N ASN A 89 -16.88 -6.45 4.87
CA ASN A 89 -16.89 -7.89 4.59
C ASN A 89 -18.01 -8.32 3.62
N ALA A 90 -19.03 -7.49 3.39
CA ALA A 90 -20.10 -7.75 2.44
C ALA A 90 -19.83 -7.16 1.04
N LEU A 91 -18.76 -6.39 0.85
CA LEU A 91 -18.33 -5.97 -0.49
C LEU A 91 -17.91 -7.18 -1.33
N ASP A 92 -18.06 -7.05 -2.66
CA ASP A 92 -17.44 -7.96 -3.61
C ASP A 92 -15.92 -8.01 -3.35
N GLN A 93 -15.34 -9.22 -3.33
CA GLN A 93 -13.93 -9.41 -3.06
C GLN A 93 -13.04 -8.63 -4.04
N LYS A 94 -13.41 -8.58 -5.32
CA LYS A 94 -12.65 -7.85 -6.34
C LYS A 94 -12.61 -6.35 -6.06
N ILE A 95 -13.71 -5.79 -5.52
CA ILE A 95 -13.76 -4.39 -5.10
C ILE A 95 -12.79 -4.15 -3.94
N ARG A 96 -12.80 -5.04 -2.93
CA ARG A 96 -11.87 -4.93 -1.80
C ARG A 96 -10.42 -4.96 -2.24
N ASP A 97 -10.07 -5.93 -3.09
CA ASP A 97 -8.69 -6.09 -3.59
C ASP A 97 -8.23 -4.85 -4.35
N VAL A 98 -9.08 -4.32 -5.25
CA VAL A 98 -8.75 -3.12 -6.02
C VAL A 98 -8.62 -1.89 -5.15
N LEU A 99 -9.48 -1.72 -4.14
CA LEU A 99 -9.32 -0.65 -3.17
C LEU A 99 -7.96 -0.75 -2.46
N VAL A 100 -7.63 -1.93 -1.91
CA VAL A 100 -6.37 -2.14 -1.20
C VAL A 100 -5.16 -1.88 -2.10
N ASP A 101 -5.18 -2.32 -3.36
CA ASP A 101 -4.12 -2.05 -4.34
C ASP A 101 -3.95 -0.54 -4.61
N ILE A 102 -5.04 0.19 -4.80
CA ILE A 102 -5.01 1.63 -5.05
C ILE A 102 -4.46 2.39 -3.83
N PHE A 103 -4.89 2.03 -2.62
CA PHE A 103 -4.35 2.64 -1.39
C PHE A 103 -2.89 2.23 -1.13
N TYR A 104 -2.49 1.01 -1.49
CA TYR A 104 -1.10 0.58 -1.46
C TYR A 104 -0.22 1.42 -2.38
N GLN A 105 -0.75 1.80 -3.56
CA GLN A 105 -0.07 2.70 -4.50
C GLN A 105 0.06 4.15 -3.99
N GLY A 106 -0.71 4.53 -2.95
CA GLY A 106 -0.58 5.83 -2.28
C GLY A 106 -1.53 6.92 -2.80
N VAL A 107 -2.73 6.55 -3.26
CA VAL A 107 -3.76 7.53 -3.68
C VAL A 107 -4.24 8.39 -2.52
N LYS A 108 -4.37 9.69 -2.80
CA LYS A 108 -4.70 10.73 -1.80
C LYS A 108 -6.19 11.06 -1.74
N ASP A 109 -6.95 10.81 -2.81
CA ASP A 109 -8.39 11.10 -2.85
C ASP A 109 -9.22 9.86 -2.50
N ALA A 110 -9.31 9.58 -1.20
CA ALA A 110 -9.97 8.40 -0.67
C ALA A 110 -11.52 8.41 -0.79
N PRO A 111 -12.23 9.53 -0.53
CA PRO A 111 -13.69 9.48 -0.41
C PRO A 111 -14.45 9.16 -1.70
N ASP A 112 -14.06 9.76 -2.84
CA ASP A 112 -14.77 9.53 -4.11
C ASP A 112 -14.54 8.13 -4.67
N LEU A 113 -13.31 7.63 -4.53
CA LEU A 113 -12.99 6.24 -4.86
C LEU A 113 -13.85 5.26 -4.04
N ILE A 114 -13.97 5.49 -2.72
CA ILE A 114 -14.78 4.65 -1.84
C ILE A 114 -16.27 4.74 -2.22
N ARG A 115 -16.78 5.95 -2.53
CA ARG A 115 -18.16 6.14 -3.01
C ARG A 115 -18.42 5.35 -4.30
N ALA A 116 -17.47 5.36 -5.24
CA ALA A 116 -17.56 4.57 -6.46
C ALA A 116 -17.55 3.06 -6.18
N ALA A 117 -16.70 2.61 -5.25
CA ALA A 117 -16.65 1.22 -4.83
C ALA A 117 -17.96 0.72 -4.18
N ILE A 118 -18.60 1.55 -3.35
CA ILE A 118 -19.90 1.24 -2.72
C ILE A 118 -21.00 1.05 -3.79
N LYS A 119 -20.96 1.85 -4.87
CA LYS A 119 -21.88 1.74 -6.01
C LYS A 119 -21.64 0.49 -6.87
N GLY A 120 -20.55 -0.24 -6.65
CA GLY A 120 -20.24 -1.52 -7.30
C GLY A 120 -19.15 -1.45 -8.37
N LYS A 121 -18.84 -2.61 -8.96
CA LYS A 121 -17.70 -2.82 -9.87
C LYS A 121 -17.70 -1.87 -11.07
N ASN A 122 -18.86 -1.64 -11.68
CA ASN A 122 -18.97 -0.76 -12.85
C ASN A 122 -18.67 0.70 -12.50
N ALA A 123 -19.19 1.19 -11.37
CA ALA A 123 -18.93 2.56 -10.92
C ALA A 123 -17.45 2.75 -10.53
N LEU A 124 -16.86 1.77 -9.85
CA LEU A 124 -15.43 1.76 -9.55
C LEU A 124 -14.57 1.74 -10.81
N ALA A 125 -14.90 0.89 -11.79
CA ALA A 125 -14.19 0.83 -13.07
C ALA A 125 -14.28 2.15 -13.84
N SER A 126 -15.44 2.80 -13.85
CA SER A 126 -15.62 4.13 -14.46
C SER A 126 -14.80 5.20 -13.74
N HIS A 127 -14.74 5.17 -12.40
CA HIS A 127 -13.89 6.07 -11.63
C HIS A 127 -12.41 5.90 -12.00
N ILE A 128 -11.91 4.65 -12.06
CA ILE A 128 -10.53 4.36 -12.44
C ILE A 128 -10.23 4.86 -13.85
N ARG A 129 -11.12 4.64 -14.83
CA ARG A 129 -10.93 5.12 -16.22
C ARG A 129 -10.80 6.63 -16.34
N ASN A 130 -11.48 7.37 -15.47
CA ASN A 130 -11.52 8.83 -15.51
C ASN A 130 -10.40 9.49 -14.69
N ASP A 131 -9.63 8.73 -13.90
CA ASP A 131 -8.49 9.24 -13.14
C ASP A 131 -7.18 8.98 -13.91
N MET A 132 -6.59 10.06 -14.44
CA MET A 132 -5.32 9.98 -15.19
C MET A 132 -4.16 9.40 -14.36
N ASN A 133 -4.13 9.64 -13.04
CA ASN A 133 -3.07 9.10 -12.18
C ASN A 133 -3.23 7.60 -12.00
N LEU A 134 -4.45 7.09 -11.90
CA LEU A 134 -4.71 5.65 -11.85
C LEU A 134 -4.42 5.00 -13.20
N MET A 135 -4.91 5.59 -14.29
CA MET A 135 -4.72 5.09 -15.65
C MET A 135 -3.25 4.97 -16.05
N ARG A 136 -2.39 5.88 -15.57
CA ARG A 136 -0.94 5.83 -15.83
C ARG A 136 -0.27 4.50 -15.47
N TYR A 137 -0.82 3.76 -14.51
CA TYR A 137 -0.27 2.48 -14.04
C TYR A 137 -1.16 1.29 -14.40
N GLU A 138 -2.24 1.52 -15.14
CA GLU A 138 -3.28 0.52 -15.35
C GLU A 138 -2.79 -0.66 -16.20
N ASP A 139 -1.87 -0.45 -17.13
CA ASP A 139 -1.29 -1.52 -17.96
C ASP A 139 -0.57 -2.58 -17.12
N GLN A 140 0.11 -2.15 -16.05
CA GLN A 140 0.81 -3.06 -15.14
C GLN A 140 -0.12 -3.58 -14.04
N ARG A 141 -1.06 -2.75 -13.56
CA ARG A 141 -1.97 -3.09 -12.44
C ARG A 141 -3.15 -3.96 -12.85
N LYS A 142 -3.68 -3.79 -14.07
CA LYS A 142 -4.78 -4.58 -14.67
C LYS A 142 -6.06 -4.65 -13.81
N ARG A 143 -6.35 -3.61 -13.02
CA ARG A 143 -7.52 -3.50 -12.14
C ARG A 143 -8.82 -3.53 -12.92
N LEU A 144 -8.90 -2.82 -14.05
CA LEU A 144 -10.09 -2.76 -14.90
C LEU A 144 -10.45 -4.15 -15.44
N ARG A 145 -9.45 -4.91 -15.88
CA ARG A 145 -9.64 -6.30 -16.32
C ARG A 145 -10.06 -7.19 -15.14
N TYR A 146 -9.49 -6.98 -13.97
CA TYR A 146 -9.82 -7.77 -12.78
C TYR A 146 -11.25 -7.55 -12.30
N LEU A 147 -11.79 -6.32 -12.44
CA LEU A 147 -13.17 -5.96 -12.06
C LEU A 147 -14.27 -6.49 -12.99
N GLN A 148 -13.92 -7.05 -14.15
CA GLN A 148 -14.88 -7.66 -15.09
C GLN A 148 -15.51 -8.92 -14.49
#